data_AF-A0A7X7KF99-F1
#
_entry.id   AF-A0A7X7KF99-F1
#
_cell.length_a   1.000
_cell.length_b   1.000
_cell.length_c   1.000
_cell.angle_alpha   90.00
_cell.angle_beta   90.00
_cell.angle_gamma   90.00
#
_symmetry.space_group_name_H-M   'P 1'
#
loop_
_entity.id
_entity.type
_entity.pdbx_description
1 polymer ?
#
loop_
_entity_poly.entity_id
_entity_poly.type
_entity_poly.pdbx_seq_one_letter_code
_entity_poly.pdbx_strand_id
1 'polypeptide(L)'
;MGLSKPMLATLKDADYLEPTPIQAGLIPRALEGVDLMGQAQTGTGKTAAFCIPILERLKPRSEAQWVQALVLAPTRELAVQVRDECVKLAAGGDARVAAVYGGKPLRKQVEQLRRGVEIVVGTPGRVMDLMNRGALVLGGVRFVVLDEADRMLDIGFRPDIEKILRRCPQSRQTLLLSATIP
;
A
#
# COMPACT_ATOMS: atom_id res chain seq x y z
N MET A 1 0.27 -13.83 -16.01
CA MET A 1 -0.09 -12.99 -14.84
C MET A 1 -1.53 -12.46 -14.87
N GLY A 2 -2.27 -12.52 -15.99
CA GLY A 2 -3.70 -12.14 -15.99
C GLY A 2 -3.96 -10.64 -15.81
N LEU A 3 -2.99 -9.78 -16.16
CA LEU A 3 -3.07 -8.34 -16.00
C LEU A 3 -3.80 -7.67 -17.17
N SER A 4 -4.40 -6.52 -16.90
CA SER A 4 -5.08 -5.69 -17.89
C SER A 4 -4.09 -5.12 -18.92
N LYS A 5 -4.58 -4.78 -20.11
CA LYS A 5 -3.77 -4.13 -21.15
C LYS A 5 -3.12 -2.81 -20.67
N PRO A 6 -3.83 -1.91 -19.95
CA PRO A 6 -3.22 -0.69 -19.42
C PRO A 6 -2.07 -0.96 -18.44
N MET A 7 -2.22 -1.96 -17.56
CA MET A 7 -1.15 -2.32 -16.63
C MET A 7 0.05 -2.92 -17.37
N LEU A 8 -0.17 -3.79 -18.35
CA LEU A 8 0.93 -4.34 -19.15
C LEU A 8 1.71 -3.24 -19.90
N ALA A 9 1.02 -2.23 -20.42
CA ALA A 9 1.66 -1.06 -21.03
C ALA A 9 2.47 -0.27 -19.98
N THR A 10 1.88 -0.01 -18.81
CA THR A 10 2.56 0.70 -17.71
C THR A 10 3.81 -0.04 -17.25
N LEU A 11 3.75 -1.37 -17.11
CA LEU A 11 4.89 -2.19 -16.74
C LEU A 11 6.02 -2.11 -17.78
N LYS A 12 5.67 -2.15 -19.07
CA LYS A 12 6.63 -2.00 -20.15
C LYS A 12 7.32 -0.64 -20.11
N ASP A 13 6.56 0.44 -19.94
CA ASP A 13 7.09 1.82 -19.86
C ASP A 13 7.91 2.05 -18.58
N ALA A 14 7.64 1.27 -17.54
CA ALA A 14 8.35 1.29 -16.26
C ALA A 14 9.58 0.34 -16.22
N ASP A 15 9.95 -0.27 -17.34
CA ASP A 15 11.03 -1.26 -17.50
C ASP A 15 10.85 -2.55 -16.67
N TYR A 16 9.61 -2.92 -16.36
CA TYR A 16 9.26 -4.22 -15.79
C TYR A 16 9.06 -5.27 -16.89
N LEU A 17 10.18 -5.82 -17.40
CA LEU A 17 10.17 -6.79 -18.49
C LEU A 17 9.81 -8.21 -18.04
N GLU A 18 10.42 -8.67 -16.95
CA GLU A 18 10.21 -10.00 -16.39
C GLU A 18 9.89 -9.93 -14.90
N PRO A 19 8.88 -10.68 -14.41
CA PRO A 19 8.54 -10.67 -13.00
C PRO A 19 9.62 -11.36 -12.16
N THR A 20 9.99 -10.75 -11.03
CA THR A 20 10.83 -11.41 -10.04
C THR A 20 10.10 -12.61 -9.41
N PRO A 21 10.79 -13.57 -8.76
CA PRO A 21 10.13 -14.74 -8.16
C PRO A 21 8.99 -14.39 -7.19
N ILE A 22 9.17 -13.33 -6.37
CA ILE A 22 8.12 -12.87 -5.46
C ILE A 22 6.93 -12.27 -6.22
N GLN A 23 7.17 -11.55 -7.32
CA GLN A 23 6.10 -11.00 -8.18
C GLN A 23 5.33 -12.13 -8.86
N ALA A 24 6.03 -13.10 -9.45
CA ALA A 24 5.43 -14.25 -10.13
C ALA A 24 4.58 -15.11 -9.18
N GLY A 25 5.02 -15.28 -7.93
CA GLY A 25 4.28 -16.03 -6.92
C GLY A 25 3.12 -15.25 -6.29
N LEU A 26 3.31 -13.95 -6.00
CA LEU A 26 2.34 -13.16 -5.23
C LEU A 26 1.24 -12.55 -6.11
N ILE A 27 1.58 -12.00 -7.28
CA ILE A 27 0.62 -11.23 -8.09
C ILE A 27 -0.62 -12.06 -8.47
N PRO A 28 -0.51 -13.28 -9.03
CA PRO A 28 -1.69 -14.04 -9.44
C PRO A 28 -2.61 -14.37 -8.25
N ARG A 29 -2.02 -14.74 -7.11
CA ARG A 29 -2.76 -15.05 -5.89
C ARG A 29 -3.42 -13.80 -5.31
N ALA A 30 -2.72 -12.67 -5.31
CA ALA A 30 -3.28 -11.42 -4.81
C ALA A 30 -4.46 -10.96 -5.68
N LEU A 31 -4.40 -11.20 -6.99
CA LEU A 31 -5.52 -10.94 -7.91
C LEU A 31 -6.75 -11.82 -7.66
N GLU A 32 -6.61 -12.98 -7.00
CA GLU A 32 -7.75 -13.80 -6.55
C GLU A 32 -8.45 -13.18 -5.33
N GLY A 33 -7.81 -12.25 -4.62
CA GLY A 33 -8.36 -11.56 -3.46
C GLY A 33 -8.13 -12.28 -2.13
N VAL A 34 -7.25 -13.29 -2.10
CA VAL A 34 -6.89 -14.01 -0.87
C VAL A 34 -5.86 -13.23 -0.04
N ASP A 35 -5.91 -13.38 1.28
CA ASP A 35 -4.87 -12.87 2.16
C ASP A 35 -3.56 -13.64 1.95
N LEU A 36 -2.44 -12.92 1.95
CA LEU A 36 -1.14 -13.50 1.63
C LEU A 36 -0.05 -13.04 2.58
N MET A 37 0.89 -13.94 2.80
CA MET A 37 2.16 -13.65 3.45
C MET A 37 3.28 -13.94 2.46
N GLY A 38 4.18 -12.97 2.26
CA GLY A 38 5.31 -13.08 1.35
C GLY A 38 6.62 -12.86 2.08
N GLN A 39 7.50 -13.87 2.04
CA GLN A 39 8.88 -13.74 2.51
C GLN A 39 9.80 -13.45 1.34
N ALA A 40 10.47 -12.30 1.37
CA ALA A 40 11.55 -12.01 0.44
C ALA A 40 12.50 -10.95 1.02
N GLN A 41 13.76 -10.98 0.60
CA GLN A 41 14.76 -9.98 1.00
C GLN A 41 14.45 -8.60 0.40
N THR A 42 14.99 -7.53 0.98
CA THR A 42 14.86 -6.16 0.44
C THR A 42 15.49 -6.09 -0.97
N GLY A 43 14.93 -5.25 -1.84
CA GLY A 43 15.42 -5.11 -3.23
C GLY A 43 14.95 -6.19 -4.22
N THR A 44 14.06 -7.11 -3.80
CA THR A 44 13.56 -8.21 -4.66
C THR A 44 12.29 -7.89 -5.44
N GLY A 45 11.83 -6.63 -5.42
CA GLY A 45 10.62 -6.21 -6.13
C GLY A 45 9.30 -6.45 -5.38
N LYS A 46 9.35 -6.61 -4.05
CA LYS A 46 8.17 -6.74 -3.16
C LYS A 46 7.13 -5.64 -3.35
N THR A 47 7.59 -4.39 -3.52
CA THR A 47 6.70 -3.23 -3.67
C THR A 47 5.80 -3.36 -4.89
N ALA A 48 6.38 -3.67 -6.05
CA ALA A 48 5.59 -3.95 -7.26
C ALA A 48 4.70 -5.18 -7.09
N ALA A 49 5.17 -6.22 -6.38
CA ALA A 49 4.41 -7.44 -6.16
C ALA A 49 3.04 -7.19 -5.50
N PHE A 50 2.96 -6.30 -4.50
CA PHE A 50 1.67 -5.90 -3.91
C PHE A 50 1.00 -4.73 -4.62
N CYS A 51 1.76 -3.82 -5.22
CA CYS A 51 1.19 -2.61 -5.84
C CYS A 51 0.39 -2.93 -7.10
N ILE A 52 0.91 -3.80 -7.96
CA ILE A 52 0.26 -4.21 -9.22
C ILE A 52 -1.15 -4.76 -8.98
N PRO A 53 -1.37 -5.79 -8.12
CA PRO A 53 -2.71 -6.32 -7.90
C PRO A 53 -3.65 -5.33 -7.19
N ILE A 54 -3.12 -4.43 -6.34
CA ILE A 54 -3.93 -3.36 -5.75
C ILE A 54 -4.44 -2.41 -6.82
N LEU A 55 -3.55 -1.91 -7.68
CA LEU A 55 -3.89 -0.97 -8.76
C LEU A 55 -4.88 -1.59 -9.75
N GLU A 56 -4.68 -2.85 -10.14
CA GLU A 56 -5.61 -3.61 -10.99
C GLU A 56 -7.02 -3.69 -10.43
N ARG A 57 -7.15 -3.78 -9.10
CA ARG A 57 -8.43 -4.01 -8.42
C ARG A 57 -9.02 -2.75 -7.78
N LEU A 58 -8.39 -1.58 -7.94
CA LEU A 58 -8.96 -0.31 -7.48
C LEU A 58 -10.28 -0.03 -8.20
N LYS A 59 -11.26 0.48 -7.45
CA LYS A 59 -12.44 1.08 -8.08
C LYS A 59 -12.04 2.41 -8.72
N PRO A 60 -12.59 2.73 -9.90
CA PRO A 60 -12.33 4.01 -10.54
C PRO A 60 -12.90 5.15 -9.69
N ARG A 61 -12.33 6.34 -9.86
CA ARG A 61 -12.70 7.52 -9.08
C ARG A 61 -14.13 8.01 -9.32
N SER A 62 -14.74 7.61 -10.43
CA SER A 62 -16.18 7.79 -10.71
C SER A 62 -17.07 7.00 -9.75
N GLU A 63 -16.58 5.90 -9.18
CA GLU A 63 -17.32 5.03 -8.26
C GLU A 63 -16.90 5.19 -6.80
N ALA A 64 -15.63 5.53 -6.55
CA ALA A 64 -15.07 5.60 -5.21
C ALA A 64 -14.10 6.79 -5.06
N GLN A 65 -14.44 7.73 -4.18
CA GLN A 65 -13.62 8.91 -3.86
C GLN A 65 -13.05 8.85 -2.43
N TRP A 66 -12.71 7.66 -1.97
CA TRP A 66 -12.16 7.41 -0.64
C TRP A 66 -10.89 6.56 -0.73
N VAL A 67 -10.16 6.46 0.40
CA VAL A 67 -8.96 5.63 0.50
C VAL A 67 -9.34 4.16 0.38
N GLN A 68 -8.83 3.49 -0.64
CA GLN A 68 -9.10 2.09 -0.95
C GLN A 68 -7.96 1.16 -0.53
N ALA A 69 -6.72 1.67 -0.47
CA ALA A 69 -5.57 0.89 -0.02
C ALA A 69 -4.75 1.64 1.03
N LEU A 70 -4.30 0.90 2.04
CA LEU A 70 -3.39 1.38 3.08
C LEU A 70 -2.14 0.51 3.10
N VAL A 71 -0.97 1.12 2.95
CA VAL A 71 0.33 0.46 3.09
C VAL A 71 1.03 1.02 4.33
N LEU A 72 1.36 0.16 5.29
CA LEU A 72 2.14 0.51 6.46
C LEU A 72 3.61 0.13 6.25
N ALA A 73 4.51 1.07 6.52
CA ALA A 73 5.96 0.89 6.43
C ALA A 73 6.65 1.41 7.71
N PRO A 74 7.80 0.84 8.12
CA PRO A 74 8.42 1.15 9.41
C PRO A 74 9.11 2.51 9.46
N THR A 75 9.56 3.04 8.32
CA THR A 75 10.30 4.31 8.26
C THR A 75 9.70 5.30 7.27
N ARG A 76 10.12 6.56 7.39
CA ARG A 76 9.67 7.64 6.52
C ARG A 76 10.20 7.43 5.11
N GLU A 77 11.46 7.03 5.02
CA GLU A 77 12.19 6.80 3.78
C GLU A 77 11.54 5.67 3.00
N LEU A 78 11.20 4.57 3.66
CA LEU A 78 10.49 3.44 3.04
C LEU A 78 9.08 3.85 2.60
N ALA A 79 8.33 4.59 3.43
CA ALA A 79 7.01 5.08 3.03
C ALA A 79 7.07 5.98 1.78
N VAL A 80 8.11 6.83 1.68
CA VAL A 80 8.36 7.69 0.52
C VAL A 80 8.69 6.86 -0.71
N GLN A 81 9.59 5.87 -0.60
CA GLN A 81 9.99 4.97 -1.68
C GLN A 81 8.82 4.13 -2.19
N VAL A 82 8.05 3.52 -1.28
CA VAL A 82 6.85 2.74 -1.64
C VAL A 82 5.84 3.62 -2.36
N ARG A 83 5.60 4.85 -1.88
CA ARG A 83 4.70 5.78 -2.58
C ARG A 83 5.22 6.17 -3.96
N ASP A 84 6.52 6.41 -4.14
CA ASP A 84 7.08 6.70 -5.48
C ASP A 84 6.85 5.54 -6.44
N GLU A 85 7.07 4.31 -5.98
CA GLU A 85 6.84 3.12 -6.79
C GLU A 85 5.35 2.95 -7.14
N CYS A 86 4.46 3.16 -6.17
CA CYS A 86 3.03 3.17 -6.44
C CYS A 86 2.62 4.23 -7.47
N VAL A 87 3.19 5.44 -7.39
CA VAL A 87 2.93 6.51 -8.37
C VAL A 87 3.44 6.12 -9.75
N LYS A 88 4.64 5.54 -9.84
CA LYS A 88 5.23 5.05 -11.09
C LYS A 88 4.31 4.01 -11.75
N LEU A 89 3.85 3.03 -10.98
CA LEU A 89 2.97 1.96 -11.46
C LEU A 89 1.52 2.41 -11.67
N ALA A 90 1.10 3.52 -11.09
CA ALA A 90 -0.21 4.13 -11.31
C ALA A 90 -0.27 5.02 -12.56
N ALA A 91 0.85 5.26 -13.26
CA ALA A 91 0.93 6.24 -14.35
C ALA A 91 -0.06 5.98 -15.51
N GLY A 92 -0.41 4.72 -15.78
CA GLY A 92 -1.43 4.35 -16.77
C GLY A 92 -2.88 4.47 -16.28
N GLY A 93 -3.12 4.95 -15.07
CA GLY A 93 -4.45 5.13 -14.48
C GLY A 93 -4.58 6.42 -13.66
N ASP A 94 -5.73 6.58 -13.00
CA ASP A 94 -6.09 7.81 -12.28
C ASP A 94 -5.85 7.75 -10.76
N ALA A 95 -5.18 6.69 -10.28
CA ALA A 95 -5.00 6.46 -8.85
C ALA A 95 -4.01 7.46 -8.25
N ARG A 96 -4.43 8.17 -7.20
CA ARG A 96 -3.59 9.09 -6.44
C ARG A 96 -3.06 8.42 -5.19
N VAL A 97 -1.79 8.67 -4.93
CA VAL A 97 -1.05 8.09 -3.81
C VAL A 97 -0.52 9.20 -2.91
N ALA A 98 -0.72 9.05 -1.59
CA ALA A 98 -0.13 9.93 -0.59
C ALA A 98 0.82 9.18 0.34
N ALA A 99 1.91 9.83 0.74
CA ALA A 99 2.79 9.35 1.81
C ALA A 99 2.53 10.16 3.09
N VAL A 100 2.24 9.48 4.20
CA VAL A 100 1.97 10.11 5.51
C VAL A 100 2.92 9.59 6.58
N TYR A 101 3.74 10.49 7.10
CA TYR A 101 4.77 10.13 8.09
C TYR A 101 5.17 11.32 8.97
N GLY A 102 5.78 11.01 10.13
CA GLY A 102 6.24 12.00 11.12
C GLY A 102 7.27 13.00 10.60
N GLY A 103 7.53 14.08 11.36
CA GLY A 103 8.61 15.05 11.05
C GLY A 103 8.40 15.96 9.83
N LYS A 104 7.30 15.78 9.07
CA LYS A 104 6.78 16.78 8.13
C LYS A 104 5.50 17.41 8.69
N PRO A 105 5.18 18.66 8.30
CA PRO A 105 3.98 19.36 8.77
C PRO A 105 2.72 18.55 8.51
N LEU A 106 1.97 18.26 9.58
CA LEU A 106 0.71 17.51 9.52
C LEU A 106 -0.29 18.17 8.57
N ARG A 107 -0.38 19.50 8.61
CA ARG A 107 -1.32 20.29 7.80
C ARG A 107 -1.23 19.98 6.30
N LYS A 108 -0.02 19.85 5.74
CA LYS A 108 0.17 19.54 4.32
C LYS A 108 -0.36 18.14 3.97
N GLN A 109 -0.17 17.17 4.86
CA GLN A 109 -0.69 15.81 4.67
C GLN A 109 -2.23 15.79 4.78
N VAL A 110 -2.81 16.55 5.72
CA VAL A 110 -4.27 16.73 5.81
C VAL A 110 -4.84 17.36 4.55
N GLU A 111 -4.21 18.42 4.03
CA GLU A 111 -4.61 19.07 2.78
C GLU A 111 -4.53 18.12 1.58
N GLN A 112 -3.50 17.27 1.51
CA GLN A 112 -3.37 16.24 0.48
C GLN A 112 -4.50 15.19 0.58
N LEU A 113 -4.78 14.68 1.77
CA LEU A 113 -5.87 13.71 1.98
C LEU A 113 -7.24 14.31 1.62
N ARG A 114 -7.48 15.59 1.95
CA ARG A 114 -8.72 16.31 1.61
C ARG A 114 -8.94 16.47 0.10
N ARG A 115 -7.88 16.51 -0.70
CA ARG A 115 -8.00 16.54 -2.17
C ARG A 115 -8.48 15.20 -2.75
N GLY A 116 -8.52 14.15 -1.94
CA GLY A 116 -8.91 12.79 -2.31
C GLY A 116 -7.71 12.01 -2.84
N VAL A 117 -7.47 10.84 -2.24
CA VAL A 117 -6.46 9.85 -2.63
C VAL A 117 -7.02 8.44 -2.48
N GLU A 118 -6.64 7.54 -3.38
CA GLU A 118 -7.08 6.15 -3.38
C GLU A 118 -6.11 5.25 -2.61
N ILE A 119 -4.82 5.61 -2.55
CA ILE A 119 -3.78 4.87 -1.84
C ILE A 119 -3.10 5.77 -0.81
N VAL A 120 -2.99 5.28 0.42
CA VAL A 120 -2.19 5.91 1.48
C VAL A 120 -1.05 4.97 1.86
N VAL A 121 0.17 5.48 1.82
CA VAL A 121 1.37 4.82 2.34
C VAL A 121 1.83 5.58 3.57
N GLY A 122 2.13 4.93 4.69
CA GLY A 122 2.54 5.69 5.86
C GLY A 122 3.15 4.91 7.01
N THR A 123 3.79 5.67 7.90
CA THR A 123 4.30 5.12 9.17
C THR A 123 3.15 4.99 10.18
N PRO A 124 3.05 3.90 10.96
CA PRO A 124 1.92 3.65 11.86
C PRO A 124 1.55 4.84 12.76
N GLY A 125 2.52 5.47 13.42
CA GLY A 125 2.25 6.61 14.31
C GLY A 125 1.57 7.81 13.64
N ARG A 126 1.94 8.15 12.39
CA ARG A 126 1.29 9.27 11.66
C ARG A 126 -0.07 8.87 11.11
N VAL A 127 -0.23 7.64 10.66
CA VAL A 127 -1.54 7.11 10.24
C VAL A 127 -2.52 7.19 11.42
N MET A 128 -2.11 6.74 12.60
CA MET A 128 -2.89 6.85 13.84
C MET A 128 -3.26 8.31 14.18
N ASP A 129 -2.31 9.24 14.14
CA ASP A 129 -2.58 10.67 14.42
C ASP A 129 -3.62 11.26 13.45
N LEU A 130 -3.49 10.98 12.14
CA LEU A 130 -4.44 11.43 11.13
C LEU A 130 -5.84 10.82 11.31
N MET A 131 -5.93 9.55 11.71
CA MET A 131 -7.20 8.88 12.00
C MET A 131 -7.88 9.45 13.25
N ASN A 132 -7.12 9.68 14.32
CA ASN A 132 -7.65 10.24 15.58
C ASN A 132 -8.19 11.66 15.39
N ARG A 133 -7.63 12.42 14.44
CA ARG A 133 -8.10 13.76 14.05
C ARG A 133 -9.24 13.74 13.04
N GLY A 134 -9.67 12.57 12.57
CA GLY A 134 -10.68 12.43 11.52
C GLY A 134 -10.22 12.88 10.13
N ALA A 135 -8.92 13.10 9.93
CA ALA A 135 -8.36 13.50 8.63
C ALA A 135 -8.15 12.32 7.68
N LEU A 136 -8.02 11.10 8.22
CA LEU A 136 -7.93 9.85 7.47
C LEU A 136 -9.04 8.90 7.93
N VAL A 137 -9.91 8.51 7.00
CA VAL A 137 -11.00 7.58 7.24
C VAL A 137 -10.73 6.29 6.47
N LEU A 138 -10.72 5.16 7.18
CA LEU A 138 -10.33 3.85 6.62
C LEU A 138 -11.52 2.92 6.35
N GLY A 139 -12.76 3.38 6.56
CA GLY A 139 -13.96 2.54 6.41
C GLY A 139 -14.21 2.03 4.98
N GLY A 140 -13.57 2.61 3.98
CA GLY A 140 -13.63 2.17 2.58
C GLY A 140 -12.41 1.39 2.09
N VAL A 141 -11.46 1.09 2.98
CA VAL A 141 -10.22 0.37 2.65
C VAL A 141 -10.54 -1.08 2.30
N ARG A 142 -10.08 -1.50 1.13
CA ARG A 142 -10.24 -2.84 0.57
C ARG A 142 -8.93 -3.64 0.61
N PHE A 143 -7.79 -2.95 0.70
CA PHE A 143 -6.46 -3.56 0.72
C PHE A 143 -5.64 -2.98 1.87
N VAL A 144 -5.04 -3.84 2.67
CA VAL A 144 -4.01 -3.43 3.63
C VAL A 144 -2.73 -4.20 3.36
N VAL A 145 -1.61 -3.47 3.35
CA VAL A 145 -0.27 -4.03 3.24
C VAL A 145 0.53 -3.70 4.48
N LEU A 146 1.19 -4.69 5.05
CA LEU A 146 2.19 -4.52 6.10
C LEU A 146 3.57 -4.84 5.50
N ASP A 147 4.32 -3.81 5.14
CA ASP A 147 5.65 -3.95 4.53
C ASP A 147 6.76 -3.85 5.59
N GLU A 148 7.74 -4.76 5.53
CA GLU A 148 8.71 -4.99 6.61
C GLU A 148 8.02 -5.18 7.98
N ALA A 149 7.04 -6.09 8.01
CA ALA A 149 6.20 -6.32 9.18
C ALA A 149 7.00 -6.72 10.43
N ASP A 150 7.98 -7.61 10.28
CA ASP A 150 8.96 -7.99 11.32
C ASP A 150 9.60 -6.75 11.95
N ARG A 151 10.15 -5.87 11.12
CA ARG A 151 10.79 -4.64 11.58
C ARG A 151 9.82 -3.72 12.31
N MET A 152 8.58 -3.60 11.82
CA MET A 152 7.56 -2.81 12.52
C MET A 152 7.23 -3.38 13.90
N LEU A 153 7.23 -4.71 14.06
CA LEU A 153 7.05 -5.35 15.37
C LEU A 153 8.24 -5.09 16.29
N ASP A 154 9.47 -5.21 15.79
CA ASP A 154 10.71 -5.02 16.55
C ASP A 154 10.84 -3.62 17.14
N ILE A 155 10.44 -2.59 16.38
CA ILE A 155 10.48 -1.19 16.84
C ILE A 155 9.23 -0.79 17.65
N GLY A 156 8.35 -1.75 17.97
CA GLY A 156 7.24 -1.56 18.89
C GLY A 156 5.95 -1.00 18.27
N PHE A 157 5.79 -1.03 16.94
CA PHE A 157 4.55 -0.53 16.31
C PHE A 157 3.35 -1.47 16.39
N ARG A 158 3.50 -2.66 16.98
CA ARG A 158 2.41 -3.64 17.10
C ARG A 158 1.10 -3.03 17.63
N PRO A 159 1.08 -2.28 18.75
CA PRO A 159 -0.18 -1.74 19.29
C PRO A 159 -0.84 -0.73 18.34
N ASP A 160 -0.05 0.05 17.60
CA ASP A 160 -0.54 1.02 16.63
C ASP A 160 -1.11 0.32 15.40
N ILE A 161 -0.41 -0.68 14.87
CA ILE A 161 -0.90 -1.50 13.76
C ILE A 161 -2.24 -2.14 14.12
N GLU A 162 -2.35 -2.77 15.29
CA GLU A 162 -3.60 -3.39 15.73
C GLU A 162 -4.76 -2.38 15.80
N LYS A 163 -4.52 -1.15 16.30
CA LYS A 163 -5.54 -0.09 16.33
C LYS A 163 -5.92 0.38 14.93
N ILE A 164 -4.96 0.52 14.02
CA ILE A 164 -5.21 0.88 12.62
C ILE A 164 -6.10 -0.17 11.97
N LEU A 165 -5.73 -1.45 12.06
CA LEU A 165 -6.44 -2.56 11.43
C LEU A 165 -7.89 -2.69 11.93
N ARG A 166 -8.15 -2.40 13.22
CA ARG A 166 -9.52 -2.37 13.78
C ARG A 166 -10.43 -1.31 13.16
N ARG A 167 -9.86 -0.30 12.48
CA ARG A 167 -10.61 0.77 11.81
C ARG A 167 -10.81 0.50 10.33
N CYS A 168 -10.18 -0.54 9.79
CA CYS A 168 -10.43 -1.04 8.45
C CYS A 168 -11.56 -2.09 8.45
N PRO A 169 -12.30 -2.26 7.34
CA PRO A 169 -13.25 -3.35 7.17
C PRO A 169 -12.63 -4.73 7.38
N GLN A 170 -13.41 -5.69 7.91
CA GLN A 170 -12.98 -7.09 8.05
C GLN A 170 -12.91 -7.82 6.70
N SER A 171 -13.70 -7.39 5.71
CA SER A 171 -13.72 -7.95 4.35
C SER A 171 -12.58 -7.46 3.45
N ARG A 172 -11.61 -6.72 4.01
CA ARG A 172 -10.44 -6.27 3.27
C ARG A 172 -9.51 -7.45 2.99
N GLN A 173 -8.75 -7.35 1.90
CA GLN A 173 -7.60 -8.21 1.67
C GLN A 173 -6.40 -7.68 2.43
N THR A 174 -5.65 -8.56 3.11
CA THR A 174 -4.42 -8.23 3.84
C THR A 174 -3.21 -8.94 3.22
N LEU A 175 -2.18 -8.18 2.91
CA LEU A 175 -0.89 -8.67 2.41
C LEU A 175 0.20 -8.34 3.44
N LEU A 176 0.88 -9.36 3.96
CA LEU A 176 2.00 -9.20 4.89
C LEU A 176 3.31 -9.54 4.17
N LEU A 177 4.23 -8.57 4.14
CA LEU A 177 5.52 -8.72 3.46
C LEU A 177 6.63 -8.54 4.48
N SER A 178 7.57 -9.49 4.52
CA SER A 178 8.67 -9.45 5.47
C SER A 178 9.92 -10.14 4.91
N ALA A 179 11.09 -9.83 5.47
CA ALA A 179 12.31 -10.59 5.21
C ALA A 179 12.33 -11.90 6.00
N THR A 180 11.65 -11.94 7.14
CA THR A 180 11.63 -13.08 8.06
C THR A 180 10.20 -13.43 8.48
N ILE A 181 9.84 -14.71 8.43
CA ILE A 181 8.58 -15.21 8.99
C ILE A 181 8.99 -16.24 10.06
N PRO A 182 8.82 -15.94 11.36
CA PRO A 182 9.12 -16.88 12.42
C PRO A 182 8.11 -18.04 12.48
#